data_AF-A0A938DCT3-F1
#
_entry.id   AF-A0A938DCT3-F1
#
_cell.length_a   1.000
_cell.length_b   1.000
_cell.length_c   1.000
_cell.angle_alpha   90.00
_cell.angle_beta   90.00
_cell.angle_gamma   90.00
#
_symmetry.space_group_name_H-M   'P 1'
#
loop_
_entity.id
_entity.type
_entity.pdbx_description
1 polymer ?
#
loop_
_entity_poly.entity_id
_entity_poly.type
_entity_poly.pdbx_seq_one_letter_code
_entity_poly.pdbx_strand_id
1 'polypeptide(L)'
;MSKRHRNEEVAPIPRADVRAHAHNERHRIHSELHHVVEAVEHGIQPDDIDEPGPNWKSVHHHGQKREENLSAPKRFRHWKTKDWKRRTNNRKARNRAYRPA
;
A
#
# COMPACT_ATOMS: atom_id res chain seq x y z
N MET A 1 -0.60 14.68 -20.46
CA MET A 1 -1.16 13.37 -20.88
C MET A 1 -0.23 12.28 -20.37
N SER A 2 -0.65 11.48 -19.39
CA SER A 2 0.21 10.41 -18.84
C SER A 2 0.28 9.27 -19.86
N LYS A 3 1.40 9.18 -20.60
CA LYS A 3 1.79 7.96 -21.31
C LYS A 3 2.16 6.93 -20.26
N ARG A 4 1.17 6.18 -19.77
CA ARG A 4 1.43 4.98 -19.00
C ARG A 4 1.97 3.97 -19.99
N HIS A 5 3.20 3.53 -19.80
CA HIS A 5 3.83 2.45 -20.54
C HIS A 5 2.96 1.20 -20.35
N ARG A 6 2.00 1.02 -21.25
CA ARG A 6 1.24 -0.21 -21.37
C ARG A 6 2.18 -1.12 -22.14
N ASN A 7 2.82 -2.06 -21.45
CA ASN A 7 3.71 -3.01 -22.10
C ASN A 7 2.93 -3.68 -23.24
N GLU A 8 3.28 -3.39 -24.49
CA GLU A 8 2.55 -3.83 -25.69
C GLU A 8 2.79 -5.32 -26.01
N GLU A 9 3.81 -5.93 -25.38
CA GLU A 9 4.20 -7.31 -25.65
C GLU A 9 3.32 -8.36 -24.96
N VAL A 10 2.52 -7.98 -23.95
CA VAL A 10 1.65 -8.91 -23.22
C VAL A 10 0.27 -8.31 -23.05
N ALA A 11 -0.74 -8.95 -23.65
CA ALA A 11 -2.13 -8.59 -23.40
C ALA A 11 -2.44 -8.74 -21.90
N PRO A 12 -3.01 -7.71 -21.24
CA PRO A 12 -3.32 -7.81 -19.83
C PRO A 12 -4.38 -8.88 -19.60
N ILE A 13 -4.17 -9.71 -18.57
CA ILE A 13 -5.13 -10.74 -18.16
C ILE A 13 -6.52 -10.11 -17.97
N PRO A 14 -7.60 -10.73 -18.49
CA PRO A 14 -8.95 -10.25 -18.28
C PRO A 14 -9.27 -10.05 -16.79
N ARG A 15 -9.96 -8.95 -16.47
CA ARG A 15 -10.32 -8.63 -15.08
C ARG A 15 -11.19 -9.71 -14.43
N ALA A 16 -11.97 -10.45 -15.22
CA ALA A 16 -12.77 -11.56 -14.73
C ALA A 16 -11.88 -12.68 -14.18
N ASP A 17 -10.83 -13.05 -14.91
CA ASP A 17 -9.89 -14.12 -14.53
C ASP A 17 -9.09 -13.73 -13.30
N VAL A 18 -8.68 -12.46 -13.19
CA VAL A 18 -8.03 -11.95 -11.96
C VAL A 18 -8.95 -12.06 -10.75
N ARG A 19 -10.24 -11.75 -10.90
CA ARG A 19 -11.21 -11.88 -9.80
C ARG A 19 -11.48 -13.34 -9.46
N ALA A 20 -11.60 -14.21 -10.46
CA ALA A 20 -11.79 -15.64 -10.27
C ALA A 20 -10.60 -16.27 -9.54
N HIS A 21 -9.37 -15.95 -9.97
CA HIS A 21 -8.15 -16.38 -9.30
C HIS A 21 -8.12 -15.91 -7.84
N ALA A 22 -8.38 -14.63 -7.58
CA ALA A 22 -8.42 -14.10 -6.21
C ALA A 22 -9.51 -14.75 -5.35
N HIS A 23 -10.67 -15.06 -5.93
CA HIS A 23 -11.74 -15.78 -5.26
C HIS A 23 -11.34 -17.22 -4.92
N ASN A 24 -10.77 -17.95 -5.88
CA ASN A 24 -10.31 -19.32 -5.69
C ASN A 24 -9.20 -19.41 -4.64
N GLU A 25 -8.26 -18.46 -4.63
CA GLU A 25 -7.20 -18.41 -3.62
C GLU A 25 -7.76 -18.21 -2.21
N ARG A 26 -8.76 -17.32 -2.05
CA ARG A 26 -9.44 -17.15 -0.76
C ARG A 26 -10.16 -18.41 -0.30
N HIS A 27 -10.82 -19.12 -1.22
CA HIS A 27 -11.48 -20.39 -0.89
C HIS A 27 -10.49 -21.47 -0.50
N ARG A 28 -9.36 -21.61 -1.22
CA ARG A 28 -8.31 -22.57 -0.86
C ARG A 28 -7.82 -22.34 0.57
N ILE A 29 -7.49 -21.09 0.91
CA ILE A 29 -7.05 -20.71 2.25
C ILE A 29 -8.13 -21.01 3.29
N HIS A 30 -9.40 -20.73 2.98
CA HIS A 30 -10.48 -20.99 3.92
C HIS A 30 -10.67 -22.49 4.19
N SER A 31 -10.60 -23.34 3.14
CA SER A 31 -10.62 -24.79 3.29
C SER A 31 -9.43 -25.31 4.10
N GLU A 32 -8.23 -24.83 3.84
CA GLU A 32 -7.02 -25.20 4.60
C GLU A 32 -7.16 -24.84 6.08
N LEU A 33 -7.67 -23.64 6.39
CA LEU A 33 -7.93 -23.23 7.78
C LEU A 33 -9.01 -24.07 8.46
N HIS A 34 -10.05 -24.47 7.72
CA HIS A 34 -11.07 -25.38 8.25
C HIS A 34 -10.49 -26.74 8.65
N HIS A 35 -9.61 -27.31 7.82
CA HIS A 35 -8.94 -28.57 8.16
C HIS A 35 -8.03 -28.46 9.39
N VAL A 36 -7.36 -27.32 9.56
CA VAL A 36 -6.58 -27.04 10.77
C VAL A 36 -7.48 -26.99 12.01
N VAL A 37 -8.63 -26.33 11.92
CA VAL A 37 -9.60 -26.27 13.03
C VAL A 37 -10.12 -27.65 13.40
N GLU A 38 -10.54 -28.44 12.40
CA GLU A 38 -10.99 -29.83 12.60
C GLU A 38 -9.91 -30.68 13.27
N ALA A 39 -8.65 -30.55 12.84
CA ALA A 39 -7.52 -31.26 13.43
C ALA A 39 -7.36 -30.95 14.94
N VAL A 40 -7.44 -29.67 15.33
CA VAL A 40 -7.40 -29.26 16.75
C VAL A 40 -8.60 -29.78 17.53
N GLU A 41 -9.80 -29.70 16.97
CA GLU A 41 -11.03 -30.19 17.61
C GLU A 41 -10.99 -31.71 17.87
N HIS A 42 -10.32 -32.46 16.99
CA HIS A 42 -10.09 -33.90 17.16
C HIS A 42 -8.93 -34.25 18.09
N GLY A 43 -8.33 -33.27 18.77
CA GLY A 43 -7.38 -33.48 19.87
C GLY A 43 -5.90 -33.42 19.46
N ILE A 44 -5.59 -33.02 18.22
CA ILE A 44 -4.20 -32.74 17.82
C ILE A 44 -3.74 -31.48 18.55
N GLN A 45 -2.53 -31.52 19.14
CA GLN A 45 -1.99 -30.35 19.81
C GLN A 45 -1.67 -29.25 18.79
N PRO A 46 -1.97 -27.98 19.07
CA PRO A 46 -1.71 -26.88 18.14
C PRO A 46 -0.25 -26.78 17.67
N ASP A 47 0.69 -27.20 18.52
CA ASP A 47 2.14 -27.18 18.24
C ASP A 47 2.57 -28.25 17.22
N ASP A 48 1.73 -29.28 17.00
CA ASP A 48 1.98 -30.36 16.03
C ASP A 48 1.33 -30.07 14.65
N ILE A 49 0.67 -28.92 14.50
CA ILE A 49 0.06 -28.50 13.25
C ILE A 49 1.05 -27.63 12.47
N ASP A 50 1.46 -28.12 11.30
CA ASP A 50 2.22 -27.32 10.35
C ASP A 50 1.41 -26.08 9.97
N GLU A 51 1.87 -24.89 10.39
CA GLU A 51 1.29 -23.65 9.90
C GLU A 51 1.31 -23.69 8.37
N PRO A 52 0.18 -23.39 7.69
CA PRO A 52 0.20 -23.25 6.25
C PRO A 52 1.32 -22.26 5.92
N GLY A 53 2.25 -22.67 5.05
CA GLY A 53 3.45 -21.89 4.77
C GLY A 53 3.10 -20.44 4.40
N PRO A 54 4.03 -19.48 4.53
CA PRO A 54 3.76 -18.02 4.44
C PRO A 54 3.02 -17.52 3.19
N ASN A 55 2.78 -18.37 2.19
CA ASN A 55 1.98 -18.14 1.00
C ASN A 55 0.49 -17.81 1.27
N TRP A 56 -0.08 -18.15 2.44
CA TRP A 56 -1.46 -17.72 2.78
C TRP A 56 -1.56 -16.23 3.14
N LYS A 57 -0.45 -15.61 3.54
CA LYS A 57 -0.41 -14.19 3.86
C LYS A 57 -0.56 -13.40 2.56
N SER A 58 -1.70 -12.73 2.39
CA SER A 58 -1.94 -11.89 1.21
C SER A 58 -0.79 -10.91 1.00
N VAL A 59 -0.03 -11.07 -0.09
CA VAL A 59 1.03 -10.14 -0.47
C VAL A 59 0.38 -8.80 -0.79
N HIS A 60 0.50 -7.86 0.13
CA HIS A 60 -0.03 -6.52 -0.07
C HIS A 60 0.78 -5.84 -1.18
N HIS A 61 0.24 -5.79 -2.39
CA HIS A 61 0.85 -5.13 -3.56
C HIS A 61 1.28 -3.67 -3.30
N HIS A 62 0.72 -3.02 -2.27
CA HIS A 62 1.10 -1.66 -1.86
C HIS A 62 2.28 -1.57 -0.90
N GLY A 63 2.68 -2.66 -0.24
CA GLY A 63 3.80 -2.66 0.73
C GLY A 63 5.15 -2.57 0.04
N GLN A 64 5.34 -3.33 -1.03
CA GLN A 64 6.64 -3.49 -1.70
C GLN A 64 7.19 -2.19 -2.31
N LYS A 65 6.32 -1.28 -2.76
CA LYS A 65 6.75 0.02 -3.35
C LYS A 65 6.88 1.15 -2.33
N ARG A 66 6.43 0.98 -1.08
CA ARG A 66 6.51 2.07 -0.11
C ARG A 66 7.95 2.35 0.29
N GLU A 67 8.75 1.31 0.46
CA GLU A 67 10.15 1.44 0.90
C GLU A 67 11.01 2.18 -0.13
N GLU A 68 10.84 1.87 -1.43
CA GLU A 68 11.52 2.57 -2.53
C GLU A 68 11.21 4.08 -2.60
N ASN A 69 10.02 4.50 -2.18
CA ASN A 69 9.55 5.89 -2.32
C ASN A 69 9.86 6.77 -1.10
N LEU A 70 10.48 6.22 -0.05
CA LEU A 70 10.85 6.99 1.15
C LEU A 70 12.06 7.91 0.91
N SER A 71 12.97 7.56 -0.02
CA SER A 71 14.18 8.33 -0.31
C SER A 71 13.96 9.50 -1.28
N ALA A 72 12.81 9.54 -1.98
CA ALA A 72 12.55 10.54 -3.00
C ALA A 72 12.25 11.93 -2.38
N PRO A 73 12.93 13.01 -2.84
CA PRO A 73 12.67 14.35 -2.33
C PRO A 73 11.23 14.78 -2.68
N LYS A 74 10.45 15.10 -1.65
CA LYS A 74 9.06 15.56 -1.80
C LYS A 74 9.04 16.93 -2.52
N ARG A 75 8.83 16.91 -3.84
CA ARG A 75 8.65 18.15 -4.64
C ARG A 75 7.37 18.85 -4.16
N PHE A 76 7.53 20.00 -3.49
CA PHE A 76 6.38 20.79 -3.05
C PHE A 76 5.56 21.26 -4.27
N ARG A 77 4.24 21.07 -4.22
CA ARG A 77 3.33 21.59 -5.25
C ARG A 77 3.50 23.11 -5.33
N HIS A 78 3.58 23.66 -6.55
CA HIS A 78 3.85 25.09 -6.81
C HIS A 78 2.99 26.06 -5.96
N TRP A 79 1.70 25.75 -5.77
CA TRP A 79 0.80 26.57 -4.95
C TRP A 79 1.21 26.64 -3.48
N LYS A 80 1.80 25.56 -2.93
CA LYS A 80 2.29 25.51 -1.54
C LYS A 80 3.55 26.37 -1.38
N THR A 81 4.40 26.43 -2.40
CA THR A 81 5.53 27.37 -2.45
C THR A 81 5.07 28.82 -2.49
N LYS A 82 4.03 29.14 -3.29
CA LYS A 82 3.44 30.49 -3.35
C LYS A 82 2.79 30.88 -2.02
N ASP A 83 2.08 29.94 -1.40
CA ASP A 83 1.47 30.15 -0.08
C ASP A 83 2.52 30.37 1.01
N TRP A 84 3.63 29.61 1.00
CA TRP A 84 4.76 29.82 1.90
C TRP A 84 5.39 31.21 1.71
N LYS A 85 5.62 31.65 0.46
CA LYS A 85 6.11 33.01 0.17
C LYS A 85 5.16 34.09 0.68
N ARG A 86 3.86 33.91 0.45
CA ARG A 86 2.81 34.83 0.95
C ARG A 86 2.83 34.92 2.49
N ARG A 87 2.85 33.79 3.19
CA ARG A 87 2.95 33.75 4.67
C ARG A 87 4.24 34.39 5.18
N THR A 88 5.35 34.14 4.50
CA THR A 88 6.65 34.73 4.85
C THR A 88 6.63 36.25 4.70
N ASN A 89 6.04 36.77 3.62
CA ASN A 89 5.90 38.21 3.41
C ASN A 89 4.98 38.85 4.45
N ASN A 90 3.84 38.24 4.77
CA ASN A 90 2.95 38.73 5.83
C ASN A 90 3.64 38.76 7.20
N ARG A 91 4.46 37.73 7.52
CA ARG A 91 5.25 37.71 8.75
C ARG A 91 6.29 38.84 8.78
N LYS A 92 7.02 39.07 7.67
CA LYS A 92 7.99 40.17 7.56
C LYS A 92 7.31 41.54 7.67
N ALA A 93 6.16 41.73 7.02
CA ALA A 93 5.38 42.96 7.11
C ALA A 93 4.91 43.24 8.55
N ARG A 94 4.40 42.21 9.23
CA ARG A 94 4.03 42.29 10.64
C ARG A 94 5.24 42.64 11.51
N ASN A 95 6.36 41.95 11.37
CA ASN A 95 7.57 42.25 12.13
C ASN A 95 8.10 43.67 11.88
N ARG A 96 7.97 44.20 10.65
CA ARG A 96 8.32 45.60 10.36
C ARG A 96 7.38 46.58 11.08
N ALA A 97 6.09 46.29 11.13
CA ALA A 97 5.11 47.14 11.82
C ALA A 97 5.32 47.18 13.35
N TYR A 98 5.84 46.10 13.94
CA TYR A 98 6.11 46.00 15.38
C TYR A 98 7.56 46.35 15.78
N ARG A 99 8.43 46.74 14.85
CA ARG A 99 9.82 47.10 15.17
C ARG A 99 9.87 48.62 15.48
N PRO A 100 10.14 49.04 16.72
CA PRO A 100 10.34 50.46 17.01
C PRO A 100 11.57 50.97 16.23
N ALA A 101 11.49 52.22 15.77
CA ALA A 101 12.50 52.90 14.97
C ALA A 101 13.87 52.95 15.68
#